data_AF-A0A7M5V4Z7-F1
#
_entry.id   AF-A0A7M5V4Z7-F1
#
_cell.length_a   1.000
_cell.length_b   1.000
_cell.length_c   1.000
_cell.angle_alpha   90.00
_cell.angle_beta   90.00
_cell.angle_gamma   90.00
#
_symmetry.space_group_name_H-M   'P 1'
#
loop_
_entity.id
_entity.type
_entity.pdbx_description
1 polymer ?
#
loop_
_entity_poly.entity_id
_entity_poly.type
_entity_poly.pdbx_seq_one_letter_code
_entity_poly.pdbx_strand_id
1 'polypeptide(L)'
;MSDAMVEQSLFWTKFGSNVCTLLWKASNNDESVKAMLNGDSGLKFLEVASYAYESYFTALRLHKFAKAKELSAEHDFIFMLTGFLTNMTASSFGREFLMKATDKDSLLDTASQLLVDLSLKDLEWAKLRNLLLKIFYNLSLNERGLLFVSEQQNLLKALSQSLSDDQCMENKLQSIRILHSILLEPGMTNAIQQVLHLIPREKLSSHLQYSSGEVKEALQELEMEYRVHGRES
;
A
#
# COMPACT_ATOMS: atom_id res chain seq x y z
N MET A 1 1.02 13.06 -31.05
CA MET A 1 -0.32 13.13 -30.43
C MET A 1 -0.88 14.51 -30.77
N SER A 2 -2.14 14.63 -31.20
CA SER A 2 -2.69 15.96 -31.49
C SER A 2 -2.94 16.74 -30.19
N ASP A 3 -2.88 18.07 -30.24
CA ASP A 3 -3.12 18.92 -29.07
C ASP A 3 -4.50 18.64 -28.44
N ALA A 4 -5.51 18.37 -29.26
CA ALA A 4 -6.84 17.98 -28.81
C ALA A 4 -6.86 16.67 -27.99
N MET A 5 -6.01 15.69 -28.31
CA MET A 5 -5.91 14.45 -27.52
C MET A 5 -5.23 14.68 -26.17
N VAL A 6 -4.23 15.57 -26.12
CA VAL A 6 -3.57 15.96 -24.86
C VAL A 6 -4.58 16.66 -23.94
N GLU A 7 -5.35 17.60 -24.47
CA GLU A 7 -6.37 18.32 -23.70
C GLU A 7 -7.46 17.39 -23.17
N GLN A 8 -7.94 16.45 -23.99
CA GLN A 8 -8.92 15.45 -23.56
C GLN A 8 -8.36 14.55 -22.45
N SER A 9 -7.13 14.07 -22.58
CA SER A 9 -6.47 13.28 -21.53
C SER A 9 -6.40 14.07 -20.23
N LEU A 10 -5.95 15.33 -20.28
CA LEU A 10 -5.84 16.19 -19.11
C LEU A 10 -7.21 16.46 -18.46
N PHE A 11 -8.25 16.66 -19.27
CA PHE A 11 -9.62 16.83 -18.78
C PHE A 11 -10.09 15.60 -18.00
N TRP A 12 -9.94 14.39 -18.57
CA TRP A 12 -10.36 13.15 -17.91
C TRP A 12 -9.56 12.85 -16.65
N THR A 13 -8.24 13.10 -16.65
CA THR A 13 -7.39 12.95 -15.47
C THR A 13 -7.85 13.89 -14.34
N LYS A 14 -8.10 15.16 -14.64
CA LYS A 14 -8.61 16.13 -13.64
C LYS A 14 -10.01 15.79 -13.16
N PHE A 15 -10.88 15.36 -14.06
CA PHE A 15 -12.22 14.91 -13.72
C PHE A 15 -12.16 13.69 -12.77
N GLY A 16 -11.35 12.69 -13.10
CA GLY A 16 -11.12 11.51 -12.28
C GLY A 16 -10.57 11.87 -10.88
N SER A 17 -9.60 12.77 -10.80
CA SER A 17 -9.07 13.27 -9.53
C SER A 17 -10.15 13.95 -8.67
N ASN A 18 -10.97 14.81 -9.26
CA ASN A 18 -12.06 15.48 -8.55
C ASN A 18 -13.13 14.49 -8.06
N VAL A 19 -13.52 13.52 -8.90
CA VAL A 19 -14.46 12.46 -8.50
C VAL A 19 -13.88 11.62 -7.36
N CYS A 20 -12.61 11.20 -7.45
CA CYS A 20 -11.95 10.44 -6.39
C CYS A 20 -11.80 11.25 -5.10
N THR A 21 -11.62 12.56 -5.19
CA THR A 21 -11.63 13.44 -4.01
C THR A 21 -12.98 13.39 -3.30
N LEU A 22 -14.08 13.42 -4.04
CA LEU A 22 -15.43 13.30 -3.48
C LEU A 22 -15.66 11.90 -2.89
N LEU A 23 -15.27 10.85 -3.60
CA LEU A 23 -15.38 9.46 -3.13
C LEU A 23 -14.57 9.24 -1.84
N TRP A 24 -13.33 9.74 -1.78
CA TRP A 24 -12.50 9.65 -0.58
C TRP A 24 -13.20 10.32 0.60
N LYS A 25 -13.71 11.55 0.43
CA LYS A 25 -14.43 12.25 1.51
C LYS A 25 -15.71 11.52 1.93
N ALA A 26 -16.47 10.99 0.98
CA ALA A 26 -17.76 10.34 1.23
C ALA A 26 -17.62 8.92 1.82
N SER A 27 -16.47 8.26 1.63
CA SER A 27 -16.18 6.89 2.10
C SER A 27 -15.63 6.82 3.52
N ASN A 28 -15.89 7.83 4.36
CA ASN A 28 -15.32 7.93 5.70
C ASN A 28 -15.94 6.96 6.75
N ASN A 29 -16.86 6.09 6.33
CA ASN A 29 -17.52 5.11 7.19
C ASN A 29 -17.92 3.86 6.39
N ASP A 30 -18.14 2.75 7.11
CA ASP A 30 -18.42 1.44 6.54
C ASP A 30 -19.72 1.38 5.73
N GLU A 31 -20.75 2.12 6.12
CA GLU A 31 -22.07 2.12 5.45
C GLU A 31 -21.97 2.78 4.07
N SER A 32 -21.25 3.91 3.99
CA SER A 32 -20.93 4.57 2.72
C SER A 32 -20.14 3.66 1.80
N VAL A 33 -19.09 3.00 2.31
CA VAL A 33 -18.26 2.08 1.50
C VAL A 33 -19.13 0.94 0.95
N LYS A 34 -19.95 0.31 1.80
CA LYS A 34 -20.88 -0.74 1.39
C LYS A 34 -21.85 -0.25 0.31
N ALA A 35 -22.45 0.93 0.49
CA ALA A 35 -23.39 1.49 -0.47
C ALA A 35 -22.75 1.77 -1.84
N MET A 36 -21.50 2.27 -1.86
CA MET A 36 -20.77 2.57 -3.10
C MET A 36 -20.38 1.30 -3.87
N LEU A 37 -19.98 0.25 -3.15
CA LEU A 37 -19.49 -0.99 -3.72
C LEU A 37 -20.59 -2.02 -4.04
N ASN A 38 -21.84 -1.77 -3.63
CA ASN A 38 -22.93 -2.71 -3.84
C ASN A 38 -23.31 -2.82 -5.33
N GLY A 39 -23.53 -4.04 -5.81
CA GLY A 39 -23.82 -4.32 -7.22
C GLY A 39 -22.60 -4.18 -8.14
N ASP A 40 -22.85 -3.99 -9.44
CA ASP A 40 -21.80 -4.00 -10.46
C ASP A 40 -20.94 -2.72 -10.51
N SER A 41 -21.36 -1.65 -9.84
CA SER A 41 -20.65 -0.36 -9.85
C SER A 41 -19.26 -0.46 -9.22
N GLY A 42 -19.13 -1.24 -8.15
CA GLY A 42 -17.84 -1.47 -7.50
C GLY A 42 -16.84 -2.16 -8.42
N LEU A 43 -17.28 -3.17 -9.18
CA LEU A 43 -16.40 -3.93 -10.07
C LEU A 43 -15.92 -3.07 -11.24
N LYS A 44 -16.83 -2.30 -11.86
CA LYS A 44 -16.48 -1.34 -12.93
C LYS A 44 -15.53 -0.26 -12.44
N PHE A 45 -15.70 0.19 -11.19
CA PHE A 45 -14.76 1.13 -10.58
C PHE A 45 -13.37 0.51 -10.43
N LEU A 46 -13.26 -0.73 -9.94
CA LEU A 46 -11.97 -1.40 -9.80
C LEU A 46 -11.28 -1.65 -11.14
N GLU A 47 -12.03 -1.92 -12.20
CA GLU A 47 -11.48 -2.02 -13.56
C GLU A 47 -10.82 -0.69 -13.99
N VAL A 48 -11.53 0.44 -13.84
CA VAL A 48 -10.98 1.77 -14.13
C VAL A 48 -9.78 2.09 -13.24
N ALA A 49 -9.84 1.73 -11.95
CA ALA A 49 -8.73 1.92 -11.03
C ALA A 49 -7.50 1.13 -11.47
N SER A 50 -7.67 -0.13 -11.90
CA SER A 50 -6.59 -0.99 -12.41
C SER A 50 -5.87 -0.33 -13.58
N TYR A 51 -6.63 0.10 -14.60
CA TYR A 51 -6.05 0.79 -15.75
C TYR A 51 -5.35 2.10 -15.38
N ALA A 52 -5.92 2.88 -14.45
CA ALA A 52 -5.29 4.13 -14.01
C ALA A 52 -3.93 3.86 -13.34
N TYR A 53 -3.87 2.89 -12.42
CA TYR A 53 -2.62 2.50 -11.75
C TYR A 53 -1.58 1.97 -12.74
N GLU A 54 -1.96 1.07 -13.63
CA GLU A 54 -1.05 0.49 -14.64
C GLU A 54 -0.49 1.57 -15.57
N SER A 55 -1.35 2.45 -16.06
CA SER A 55 -0.96 3.55 -16.94
C SER A 55 0.02 4.49 -16.23
N TYR A 56 -0.30 4.88 -14.99
CA TYR A 56 0.57 5.76 -14.20
C TYR A 56 1.91 5.10 -13.87
N PHE A 57 1.90 3.84 -13.43
CA PHE A 57 3.11 3.09 -13.12
C PHE A 57 4.00 2.93 -14.35
N THR A 58 3.40 2.62 -15.51
CA THR A 58 4.12 2.54 -16.79
C THR A 58 4.76 3.88 -17.15
N ALA A 59 4.03 4.99 -17.03
CA ALA A 59 4.56 6.33 -17.27
C ALA A 59 5.73 6.67 -16.34
N LEU A 60 5.63 6.36 -15.04
CA LEU A 60 6.72 6.55 -14.09
C LEU A 60 7.97 5.75 -14.47
N ARG A 61 7.81 4.47 -14.87
CA ARG A 61 8.94 3.63 -15.29
C ARG A 61 9.62 4.16 -16.54
N LEU A 62 8.86 4.62 -17.53
CA LEU A 62 9.41 5.25 -18.74
C LEU A 62 10.26 6.49 -18.41
N HIS A 63 9.87 7.22 -17.37
CA HIS A 63 10.59 8.39 -16.85
C HIS A 63 11.56 8.08 -15.70
N LYS A 64 11.83 6.80 -15.41
CA LYS A 64 12.69 6.33 -14.31
C LYS A 64 12.38 7.00 -12.97
N PHE A 65 11.10 7.26 -12.70
CA PHE A 65 10.60 7.94 -11.50
C PHE A 65 11.15 9.35 -11.25
N ALA A 66 11.91 9.92 -12.20
CA ALA A 66 12.59 11.22 -12.04
C ALA A 66 11.65 12.43 -12.24
N LYS A 67 10.41 12.20 -12.68
CA LYS A 67 9.51 13.23 -13.23
C LYS A 67 8.10 13.24 -12.60
N ALA A 68 7.98 12.93 -11.31
CA ALA A 68 6.70 12.99 -10.60
C ALA A 68 5.92 14.30 -10.87
N LYS A 69 6.65 15.43 -10.90
CA LYS A 69 6.12 16.77 -11.14
C LYS A 69 5.63 17.02 -12.57
N GLU A 70 6.14 16.30 -13.56
CA GLU A 70 5.67 16.44 -14.95
C GLU A 70 4.37 15.67 -15.19
N LEU A 71 4.05 14.71 -14.31
CA LEU A 71 2.80 13.95 -14.29
C LEU A 71 1.90 14.44 -13.15
N SER A 72 1.88 15.74 -12.86
CA SER A 72 1.21 16.25 -11.64
C SER A 72 -0.29 15.95 -11.63
N ALA A 73 -0.95 16.00 -12.79
CA ALA A 73 -2.38 15.71 -12.88
C ALA A 73 -2.66 14.22 -12.67
N GLU A 74 -1.88 13.34 -13.30
CA GLU A 74 -1.99 11.89 -13.15
C GLU A 74 -1.61 11.46 -11.73
N HIS A 75 -0.59 12.08 -11.15
CA HIS A 75 -0.21 11.89 -9.76
C HIS A 75 -1.35 12.29 -8.82
N ASP A 76 -1.96 13.46 -9.00
CA ASP A 76 -3.09 13.89 -8.19
C ASP A 76 -4.27 12.91 -8.32
N PHE A 77 -4.55 12.42 -9.53
CA PHE A 77 -5.60 11.43 -9.74
C PHE A 77 -5.30 10.13 -8.98
N ILE A 78 -4.10 9.56 -9.14
CA ILE A 78 -3.71 8.34 -8.44
C ILE A 78 -3.66 8.55 -6.93
N PHE A 79 -3.21 9.71 -6.46
CA PHE A 79 -3.18 10.04 -5.05
C PHE A 79 -4.59 10.04 -4.44
N MET A 80 -5.56 10.71 -5.10
CA MET A 80 -6.95 10.73 -4.63
C MET A 80 -7.63 9.37 -4.72
N LEU A 81 -7.33 8.62 -5.78
CA LEU A 81 -7.80 7.23 -5.95
C LEU A 81 -7.27 6.32 -4.85
N THR A 82 -5.96 6.40 -4.54
CA THR A 82 -5.33 5.65 -3.45
C THR A 82 -5.96 6.00 -2.11
N GLY A 83 -6.30 7.27 -1.89
CA GLY A 83 -7.00 7.73 -0.69
C GLY A 83 -8.38 7.09 -0.54
N PHE A 84 -9.17 7.02 -1.61
CA PHE A 84 -10.43 6.26 -1.60
C PHE A 84 -10.20 4.78 -1.31
N LEU A 85 -9.24 4.12 -1.96
CA LEU A 85 -8.91 2.71 -1.71
C LEU A 85 -8.46 2.45 -0.27
N THR A 86 -7.81 3.44 0.37
CA THR A 86 -7.44 3.38 1.79
C THR A 86 -8.68 3.33 2.68
N ASN A 87 -9.66 4.21 2.46
CA ASN A 87 -10.92 4.18 3.19
C ASN A 87 -11.72 2.90 2.89
N MET A 88 -11.74 2.47 1.63
CA MET A 88 -12.40 1.26 1.20
C MET A 88 -11.87 0.03 1.96
N THR A 89 -10.55 -0.11 2.05
CA THR A 89 -9.90 -1.22 2.74
C THR A 89 -9.98 -1.11 4.27
N ALA A 90 -10.21 0.09 4.83
CA ALA A 90 -10.47 0.23 6.26
C ALA A 90 -11.78 -0.50 6.66
N SER A 91 -12.77 -0.56 5.77
CA SER A 91 -13.99 -1.35 5.98
C SER A 91 -13.76 -2.84 5.74
N SER A 92 -14.30 -3.67 6.64
CA SER A 92 -14.31 -5.14 6.49
C SER A 92 -14.96 -5.59 5.18
N PHE A 93 -16.05 -4.94 4.77
CA PHE A 93 -16.72 -5.24 3.51
C PHE A 93 -15.85 -4.90 2.31
N GLY A 94 -15.18 -3.74 2.34
CA GLY A 94 -14.31 -3.31 1.25
C GLY A 94 -13.08 -4.22 1.08
N ARG A 95 -12.52 -4.75 2.17
CA ARG A 95 -11.46 -5.77 2.09
C ARG A 95 -11.94 -7.04 1.41
N GLU A 96 -13.06 -7.61 1.86
CA GLU A 96 -13.61 -8.83 1.25
C GLU A 96 -14.00 -8.61 -0.21
N PHE A 97 -14.58 -7.45 -0.52
CA PHE A 97 -14.93 -7.07 -1.88
C PHE A 97 -13.69 -6.99 -2.78
N LEU A 98 -12.66 -6.26 -2.34
CA LEU A 98 -11.41 -6.09 -3.09
C LEU A 98 -10.74 -7.44 -3.32
N MET A 99 -10.56 -8.24 -2.26
CA MET A 99 -9.91 -9.55 -2.38
C MET A 99 -10.65 -10.50 -3.33
N LYS A 100 -11.99 -10.52 -3.32
CA LYS A 100 -12.78 -11.34 -4.25
C LYS A 100 -12.71 -10.86 -5.69
N ALA A 101 -12.64 -9.54 -5.90
CA ALA A 101 -12.51 -8.96 -7.23
C ALA A 101 -11.09 -9.21 -7.79
N THR A 102 -10.07 -9.21 -6.94
CA THR A 102 -8.66 -9.31 -7.34
C THR A 102 -8.16 -10.74 -7.55
N ASP A 103 -8.96 -11.78 -7.35
CA ASP A 103 -8.61 -13.18 -7.67
C ASP A 103 -8.21 -13.38 -9.17
N LYS A 104 -8.34 -12.33 -10.01
CA LYS A 104 -7.96 -12.32 -11.43
C LYS A 104 -7.25 -11.05 -11.93
N ASP A 105 -6.97 -10.02 -11.08
CA ASP A 105 -6.66 -8.66 -11.56
C ASP A 105 -5.43 -7.97 -10.96
N SER A 106 -4.83 -7.11 -11.79
CA SER A 106 -3.55 -6.42 -11.66
C SER A 106 -3.49 -5.24 -10.68
N LEU A 107 -4.60 -4.80 -10.09
CA LEU A 107 -4.61 -3.56 -9.28
C LEU A 107 -3.70 -3.65 -8.06
N LEU A 108 -3.87 -4.68 -7.22
CA LEU A 108 -3.08 -4.83 -6.00
C LEU A 108 -1.63 -5.16 -6.30
N ASP A 109 -1.37 -5.95 -7.35
CA ASP A 109 -0.01 -6.22 -7.83
C ASP A 109 0.66 -4.94 -8.32
N THR A 110 -0.04 -4.10 -9.07
CA THR A 110 0.49 -2.81 -9.55
C THR A 110 0.69 -1.83 -8.40
N ALA A 111 -0.22 -1.77 -7.44
CA ALA A 111 -0.06 -0.96 -6.23
C ALA A 111 1.14 -1.41 -5.40
N SER A 112 1.39 -2.73 -5.32
CA SER A 112 2.54 -3.33 -4.64
C SER A 112 3.83 -2.98 -5.36
N GLN A 113 3.90 -3.16 -6.67
CA GLN A 113 5.05 -2.79 -7.51
C GLN A 113 5.34 -1.29 -7.44
N LEU A 114 4.29 -0.46 -7.46
CA LEU A 114 4.43 0.99 -7.27
C LEU A 114 5.06 1.28 -5.91
N LEU A 115 4.56 0.71 -4.81
CA LEU A 115 5.14 0.91 -3.48
C LEU A 115 6.61 0.47 -3.42
N VAL A 116 6.96 -0.65 -4.04
CA VAL A 116 8.33 -1.18 -4.10
C VAL A 116 9.29 -0.25 -4.84
N ASP A 117 8.86 0.34 -5.96
CA ASP A 117 9.73 1.15 -6.82
C ASP A 117 9.81 2.63 -6.37
N LEU A 118 8.90 3.11 -5.52
CA LEU A 118 8.92 4.47 -5.01
C LEU A 118 10.12 4.70 -4.07
N SER A 119 10.93 5.72 -4.37
CA SER A 119 12.10 6.10 -3.56
C SER A 119 11.74 6.40 -2.11
N LEU A 120 12.33 5.66 -1.17
CA LEU A 120 12.15 5.83 0.29
C LEU A 120 12.74 7.16 0.81
N LYS A 121 13.70 7.73 0.08
CA LYS A 121 14.43 8.94 0.47
C LYS A 121 13.72 10.22 0.05
N ASP A 122 12.96 10.17 -1.04
CA ASP A 122 12.28 11.35 -1.56
C ASP A 122 10.96 11.58 -0.82
N LEU A 123 10.87 12.72 -0.14
CA LEU A 123 9.70 13.13 0.64
C LEU A 123 8.46 13.40 -0.23
N GLU A 124 8.66 13.68 -1.52
CA GLU A 124 7.57 13.87 -2.48
C GLU A 124 6.68 12.62 -2.58
N TRP A 125 7.28 11.44 -2.45
CA TRP A 125 6.58 10.16 -2.49
C TRP A 125 6.03 9.72 -1.14
N ALA A 126 6.44 10.36 -0.03
CA ALA A 126 6.12 9.90 1.31
C ALA A 126 4.62 9.76 1.56
N LYS A 127 3.82 10.73 1.09
CA LYS A 127 2.36 10.71 1.26
C LYS A 127 1.69 9.61 0.43
N LEU A 128 2.14 9.37 -0.80
CA LEU A 128 1.60 8.29 -1.62
C LEU A 128 1.96 6.92 -1.04
N ARG A 129 3.22 6.74 -0.60
CA ARG A 129 3.65 5.54 0.13
C ARG A 129 2.80 5.31 1.38
N ASN A 130 2.49 6.36 2.14
CA ASN A 130 1.65 6.26 3.33
C ASN A 130 0.28 5.66 3.03
N LEU A 131 -0.39 6.11 1.95
CA LEU A 131 -1.69 5.58 1.54
C LEU A 131 -1.58 4.12 1.06
N LEU A 132 -0.56 3.79 0.26
CA LEU A 132 -0.30 2.41 -0.18
C LEU A 132 -0.03 1.47 1.00
N LEU A 133 0.80 1.89 1.95
CA LEU A 133 1.08 1.13 3.17
C LEU A 133 -0.18 0.96 4.03
N LYS A 134 -1.04 1.97 4.13
CA LYS A 134 -2.33 1.85 4.82
C LYS A 134 -3.26 0.85 4.14
N ILE A 135 -3.29 0.80 2.80
CA ILE A 135 -4.03 -0.23 2.05
C ILE A 135 -3.54 -1.62 2.45
N PHE A 136 -2.22 -1.88 2.39
CA PHE A 136 -1.67 -3.20 2.71
C PHE A 136 -1.80 -3.57 4.19
N TYR A 137 -1.66 -2.60 5.10
CA TYR A 137 -1.94 -2.81 6.52
C TYR A 137 -3.42 -3.16 6.75
N ASN A 138 -4.34 -2.44 6.13
CA ASN A 138 -5.76 -2.75 6.26
C ASN A 138 -6.05 -4.16 5.74
N LEU A 139 -5.50 -4.54 4.58
CA LEU A 139 -5.63 -5.88 4.02
C LEU A 139 -5.01 -6.96 4.94
N SER A 140 -3.91 -6.67 5.63
CA SER A 140 -3.30 -7.63 6.57
C SER A 140 -4.15 -7.92 7.81
N LEU A 141 -5.29 -7.23 8.01
CA LEU A 141 -6.24 -7.48 9.08
C LEU A 141 -7.24 -8.62 8.79
N ASN A 142 -7.26 -9.19 7.58
CA ASN A 142 -8.03 -10.42 7.29
C ASN A 142 -7.14 -11.48 6.62
N GLU A 143 -7.54 -12.75 6.75
CA GLU A 143 -6.75 -13.92 6.33
C GLU A 143 -6.33 -13.84 4.85
N ARG A 144 -7.26 -13.54 3.94
CA ARG A 144 -6.97 -13.46 2.49
C ARG A 144 -6.00 -12.32 2.16
N GLY A 145 -6.20 -11.14 2.75
CA GLY A 145 -5.33 -10.00 2.49
C GLY A 145 -3.94 -10.20 3.09
N LEU A 146 -3.85 -10.80 4.29
CA LEU A 146 -2.58 -11.17 4.89
C LEU A 146 -1.84 -12.22 4.05
N LEU A 147 -2.54 -13.24 3.54
CA LEU A 147 -1.96 -14.23 2.63
C LEU A 147 -1.39 -13.55 1.38
N PHE A 148 -2.17 -12.68 0.73
CA PHE A 148 -1.72 -11.91 -0.43
C PHE A 148 -0.44 -11.11 -0.13
N VAL A 149 -0.39 -10.35 0.97
CA VAL A 149 0.79 -9.56 1.35
C VAL A 149 1.99 -10.46 1.63
N SER A 150 1.77 -11.61 2.27
CA SER A 150 2.80 -12.56 2.68
C SER A 150 3.47 -13.28 1.50
N GLU A 151 2.76 -13.45 0.39
CA GLU A 151 3.29 -14.08 -0.83
C GLU A 151 4.18 -13.14 -1.66
N GLN A 152 4.13 -11.83 -1.39
CA GLN A 152 4.80 -10.80 -2.19
C GLN A 152 6.22 -10.53 -1.69
N GLN A 153 7.19 -11.36 -2.11
CA GLN A 153 8.59 -11.28 -1.64
C GLN A 153 9.23 -9.89 -1.79
N ASN A 154 8.99 -9.22 -2.92
CA ASN A 154 9.52 -7.88 -3.18
C ASN A 154 8.90 -6.84 -2.24
N LEU A 155 7.62 -6.99 -1.91
CA LEU A 155 6.94 -6.15 -0.93
C LEU A 155 7.55 -6.36 0.45
N LEU A 156 7.74 -7.60 0.91
CA LEU A 156 8.38 -7.89 2.20
C LEU A 156 9.78 -7.26 2.30
N LYS A 157 10.56 -7.34 1.21
CA LYS A 157 11.87 -6.68 1.11
C LYS A 157 11.74 -5.16 1.24
N ALA A 158 10.82 -4.52 0.52
CA ALA A 158 10.60 -3.08 0.59
C ALA A 158 10.15 -2.63 2.00
N LEU A 159 9.25 -3.39 2.64
CA LEU A 159 8.83 -3.16 4.03
C LEU A 159 10.05 -3.21 4.97
N SER A 160 10.90 -4.24 4.86
CA SER A 160 12.12 -4.37 5.68
C SER A 160 13.14 -3.24 5.47
N GLN A 161 13.23 -2.70 4.26
CA GLN A 161 14.11 -1.56 3.93
C GLN A 161 13.57 -0.26 4.52
N SER A 162 12.25 -0.07 4.50
CA SER A 162 11.61 1.15 5.01
C SER A 162 11.92 1.44 6.48
N LEU A 163 12.11 0.41 7.33
CA LEU A 163 12.53 0.55 8.73
C LEU A 163 13.81 1.40 8.85
N SER A 164 14.77 1.18 7.94
CA SER A 164 16.05 1.90 7.91
C SER A 164 15.94 3.19 7.11
N ASP A 165 15.41 3.10 5.89
CA ASP A 165 15.66 4.10 4.85
C ASP A 165 14.54 5.13 4.67
N ASP A 166 13.31 4.83 5.09
CA ASP A 166 12.19 5.77 4.90
C ASP A 166 12.38 7.01 5.79
N GLN A 167 12.19 8.20 5.24
CA GLN A 167 12.31 9.45 6.00
C GLN A 167 11.01 9.79 6.77
N CYS A 168 9.90 9.12 6.45
CA CYS A 168 8.60 9.34 7.08
C CYS A 168 8.33 8.31 8.18
N MET A 169 8.14 8.77 9.42
CA MET A 169 7.89 7.89 10.57
C MET A 169 6.57 7.12 10.46
N GLU A 170 5.53 7.73 9.90
CA GLU A 170 4.24 7.04 9.69
C GLU A 170 4.39 5.85 8.73
N ASN A 171 5.23 5.99 7.69
CA ASN A 171 5.50 4.90 6.77
C ASN A 171 6.25 3.77 7.46
N LYS A 172 7.26 4.08 8.29
CA LYS A 172 7.95 3.08 9.11
C LYS A 172 6.97 2.33 10.00
N LEU A 173 6.10 3.07 10.70
CA LEU A 173 5.11 2.50 11.59
C LEU A 173 4.21 1.50 10.87
N GLN A 174 3.69 1.86 9.70
CA GLN A 174 2.83 0.94 8.93
C GLN A 174 3.59 -0.29 8.43
N SER A 175 4.84 -0.12 7.98
CA SER A 175 5.66 -1.26 7.58
C SER A 175 5.90 -2.23 8.73
N ILE A 176 6.21 -1.71 9.92
CA ILE A 176 6.41 -2.52 11.13
C ILE A 176 5.12 -3.27 11.46
N ARG A 177 3.97 -2.60 11.41
CA ARG A 177 2.66 -3.23 11.71
C ARG A 177 2.31 -4.34 10.72
N ILE A 178 2.56 -4.16 9.42
CA ILE A 178 2.35 -5.21 8.42
C ILE A 178 3.23 -6.42 8.71
N LEU A 179 4.53 -6.20 8.95
CA LEU A 179 5.47 -7.27 9.28
C LEU A 179 5.07 -7.99 10.58
N HIS A 180 4.57 -7.25 11.56
CA HIS A 180 4.07 -7.80 12.82
C HIS A 180 2.83 -8.67 12.59
N SER A 181 1.87 -8.26 11.74
CA SER A 181 0.72 -9.09 11.36
C SER A 181 1.14 -10.45 10.77
N ILE A 182 2.23 -10.49 9.99
CA ILE A 182 2.78 -11.74 9.44
C ILE A 182 3.34 -12.64 10.55
N LEU A 183 4.09 -12.07 11.50
CA LEU A 183 4.65 -12.84 12.62
C LEU A 183 3.58 -13.37 13.57
N LEU A 184 2.45 -12.69 13.70
CA LEU A 184 1.35 -13.13 14.56
C LEU A 184 0.56 -14.32 14.01
N GLU A 185 0.60 -14.55 12.69
CA GLU A 185 -0.24 -15.56 12.04
C GLU A 185 0.49 -16.91 11.91
N PRO A 186 0.08 -17.96 12.65
CA PRO A 186 0.82 -19.22 12.69
C PRO A 186 0.92 -19.93 11.32
N GLY A 187 -0.02 -19.69 10.42
CA GLY A 187 -0.05 -20.27 9.07
C GLY A 187 0.99 -19.71 8.09
N MET A 188 1.71 -18.65 8.45
CA MET A 188 2.57 -17.90 7.52
C MET A 188 4.05 -18.31 7.58
N THR A 189 4.36 -19.59 7.83
CA THR A 189 5.73 -20.07 8.10
C THR A 189 6.79 -19.58 7.09
N ASN A 190 6.50 -19.65 5.79
CA ASN A 190 7.44 -19.20 4.75
C ASN A 190 7.69 -17.69 4.79
N ALA A 191 6.64 -16.89 5.01
CA ALA A 191 6.75 -15.44 5.09
C ALA A 191 7.42 -15.02 6.41
N ILE A 192 7.12 -15.69 7.52
CA ILE A 192 7.80 -15.53 8.81
C ILE A 192 9.31 -15.73 8.62
N GLN A 193 9.74 -16.86 8.05
CA GLN A 193 11.17 -17.12 7.81
C GLN A 193 11.83 -16.05 6.94
N GLN A 194 11.13 -15.56 5.90
CA GLN A 194 11.62 -14.46 5.08
C GLN A 194 11.77 -13.16 5.87
N VAL A 195 10.78 -12.81 6.70
CA VAL A 195 10.85 -11.62 7.56
C VAL A 195 12.02 -11.71 8.54
N LEU A 196 12.20 -12.87 9.20
CA LEU A 196 13.33 -13.11 10.10
C LEU A 196 14.68 -12.96 9.37
N HIS A 197 14.77 -13.43 8.12
CA HIS A 197 15.97 -13.29 7.31
C HIS A 197 16.24 -11.84 6.88
N LEU A 198 15.20 -11.10 6.48
CA LEU A 198 15.30 -9.72 6.00
C LEU A 198 15.58 -8.71 7.12
N ILE A 199 15.21 -9.06 8.36
CA ILE A 199 15.40 -8.21 9.54
C ILE A 199 16.17 -9.00 10.60
N PRO A 200 17.49 -9.20 10.43
CA PRO A 200 18.29 -9.87 11.45
C PRO A 200 18.17 -9.17 12.80
N ARG A 201 18.29 -9.94 13.87
CA ARG A 201 18.10 -9.46 15.24
C ARG A 201 18.95 -8.22 15.57
N GLU A 202 20.19 -8.17 15.08
CA GLU A 202 21.10 -7.06 15.28
C GLU A 202 20.56 -5.77 14.65
N LYS A 203 19.95 -5.88 13.47
CA LYS A 203 19.30 -4.77 12.78
C LYS A 203 18.06 -4.30 13.56
N LEU A 204 17.25 -5.24 14.06
CA LEU A 204 16.07 -4.93 14.87
C LEU A 204 16.45 -4.22 16.18
N SER A 205 17.46 -4.72 16.91
CA SER A 205 17.97 -4.10 18.13
C SER A 205 18.51 -2.69 17.89
N SER A 206 19.19 -2.48 16.75
CA SER A 206 19.65 -1.15 16.34
C SER A 206 18.46 -0.20 16.13
N HIS A 207 17.41 -0.63 15.43
CA HIS A 207 16.21 0.19 15.24
C HIS A 207 15.48 0.53 16.56
N LEU A 208 15.42 -0.41 17.50
CA LEU A 208 14.87 -0.19 18.84
C LEU A 208 15.63 0.85 19.66
N GLN A 209 16.96 0.88 19.52
CA GLN A 209 17.81 1.82 20.25
C GLN A 209 17.56 3.28 19.83
N TYR A 210 17.33 3.52 18.53
CA TYR A 210 17.20 4.86 17.96
C TYR A 210 15.77 5.32 17.69
N SER A 211 14.76 4.49 17.98
CA SER A 211 13.35 4.84 17.82
C SER A 211 12.74 5.45 19.08
N SER A 212 11.62 6.15 18.91
CA SER A 212 10.83 6.74 19.99
C SER A 212 9.34 6.74 19.63
N GLY A 213 8.47 6.95 20.64
CA GLY A 213 7.02 6.99 20.47
C GLY A 213 6.43 5.70 19.88
N GLU A 214 5.38 5.84 19.06
CA GLU A 214 4.65 4.72 18.47
C GLU A 214 5.53 3.78 17.62
N VAL A 215 6.59 4.30 16.97
CA VAL A 215 7.52 3.48 16.20
C VAL A 215 8.30 2.53 17.12
N LYS A 216 8.72 3.01 18.29
CA LYS A 216 9.43 2.17 19.27
C LYS A 216 8.50 1.11 19.85
N GLU A 217 7.27 1.48 20.19
CA GLU A 217 6.25 0.55 20.70
C GLU A 217 5.99 -0.57 19.68
N ALA A 218 5.76 -0.23 18.41
CA ALA A 218 5.55 -1.21 17.36
C ALA A 218 6.77 -2.12 17.11
N LEU A 219 7.99 -1.59 17.21
CA LEU A 219 9.21 -2.40 17.11
C LEU A 219 9.39 -3.35 18.29
N GLN A 220 8.94 -2.96 19.50
CA GLN A 220 9.00 -3.82 20.68
C GLN A 220 8.03 -4.99 20.54
N GLU A 221 6.82 -4.74 20.06
CA GLU A 221 5.85 -5.79 19.73
C GLU A 221 6.42 -6.75 18.68
N LEU A 222 6.98 -6.21 17.58
CA LEU A 222 7.63 -7.01 16.55
C LEU A 222 8.79 -7.87 17.12
N GLU A 223 9.60 -7.31 18.03
CA GLU A 223 10.70 -8.05 18.67
C GLU A 223 10.20 -9.18 19.57
N MET A 224 9.07 -8.99 20.28
CA MET A 224 8.47 -10.05 21.10
C MET A 224 8.11 -11.26 20.24
N GLU A 225 7.43 -11.03 19.12
CA GLU A 225 7.05 -12.10 18.19
C GLU A 225 8.26 -12.71 17.48
N TYR A 226 9.24 -11.89 17.10
CA TYR A 226 10.51 -12.38 16.55
C TYR A 226 11.17 -13.41 17.48
N ARG A 227 11.16 -13.17 18.79
CA ARG A 227 11.76 -14.08 19.80
C ARG A 227 10.97 -15.36 20.00
N VAL A 228 9.68 -15.40 19.66
CA VAL A 228 8.89 -16.63 19.68
C VAL A 228 9.38 -17.54 18.56
N HIS A 229 9.38 -17.03 17.32
CA HIS A 229 9.77 -17.80 16.14
C HIS A 229 11.25 -18.16 16.09
N GLY A 230 12.14 -17.25 16.52
CA GLY A 230 13.59 -17.49 16.55
C GLY A 230 14.06 -18.51 17.59
N ARG A 231 13.17 -19.03 18.44
CA ARG A 231 13.46 -20.15 19.35
C ARG A 231 13.09 -21.51 18.75
N GLU A 232 12.33 -21.53 17.67
CA GLU A 232 11.81 -22.73 17.01
C GLU A 232 12.60 -23.14 15.76
N SER A 233 13.53 -22.28 15.31
CA SER A 233 14.46 -22.47 14.18
C SER A 233 15.87 -22.82 14.65
#